data_AF-A0A432G5C6-F1
#
_entry.id   AF-A0A432G5C6-F1
#
_cell.length_a   1.000
_cell.length_b   1.000
_cell.length_c   1.000
_cell.angle_alpha   90.00
_cell.angle_beta   90.00
_cell.angle_gamma   90.00
#
_symmetry.space_group_name_H-M   'P 1'
#
loop_
_entity.id
_entity.type
_entity.pdbx_description
1 polymer ?
#
loop_
_entity_poly.entity_id
_entity_poly.type
_entity_poly.pdbx_seq_one_letter_code
_entity_poly.pdbx_strand_id
1 'polypeptide(L)' 'MTNTTLRVLSYNIYWGGHQQPLERTIEVIGESGADLVGIQENVNREYEDQTPEIAKAL' A
#
# COMPACT_ATOMS: atom_id res chain seq x y z
N MET A 1 0.14 -9.80 30.80
CA MET A 1 0.69 -9.80 29.43
C MET A 1 -0.07 -8.75 28.67
N THR A 2 0.61 -7.75 28.10
CA THR A 2 -0.05 -6.78 27.22
C THR A 2 -0.44 -7.50 25.94
N ASN A 3 -1.73 -7.54 25.61
CA ASN A 3 -2.19 -8.05 24.32
C ASN A 3 -1.70 -7.09 23.23
N THR A 4 -0.62 -7.45 22.56
CA THR A 4 -0.16 -6.74 21.37
C THR A 4 -0.95 -7.25 20.18
N THR A 5 -1.85 -6.43 19.63
CA THR A 5 -2.56 -6.74 18.39
C THR A 5 -1.76 -6.18 17.23
N LEU A 6 -1.48 -7.00 16.22
CA LEU A 6 -0.84 -6.57 14.97
C LEU A 6 -1.90 -6.52 13.88
N ARG A 7 -2.16 -5.33 13.31
CA ARG A 7 -3.04 -5.16 12.16
C ARG A 7 -2.20 -5.18 10.88
N VAL A 8 -2.57 -6.07 9.96
CA VAL A 8 -1.86 -6.27 8.70
C VAL A 8 -2.79 -5.96 7.54
N LEU A 9 -2.31 -5.14 6.60
CA LEU A 9 -2.98 -4.88 5.32
C LEU A 9 -2.19 -5.54 4.19
N SER A 10 -2.87 -6.33 3.35
CA SER A 10 -2.35 -6.78 2.05
C SER A 10 -3.14 -6.08 0.97
N TYR A 11 -2.47 -5.32 0.10
CA TYR A 11 -3.13 -4.46 -0.87
C TYR A 11 -2.49 -4.55 -2.25
N ASN A 12 -3.29 -4.98 -3.23
CA ASN A 12 -2.92 -4.97 -4.64
C ASN A 12 -3.32 -3.62 -5.25
N ILE A 13 -2.34 -2.91 -5.80
CA ILE A 13 -2.55 -1.57 -6.38
C ILE A 13 -2.78 -1.61 -7.89
N TYR A 14 -2.98 -2.78 -8.48
CA TYR A 14 -3.23 -2.96 -9.89
C TYR A 14 -4.48 -3.81 -10.14
N TRP A 15 -5.32 -3.40 -11.09
CA TRP A 15 -6.46 -4.20 -11.54
C TRP A 15 -6.73 -4.01 -13.02
N GLY A 16 -6.80 -5.12 -13.76
CA GLY A 16 -7.33 -5.15 -15.14
C GLY A 16 -6.71 -4.15 -16.13
N GLY A 17 -5.43 -3.79 -15.99
CA GLY A 17 -4.80 -2.78 -16.84
C GLY A 17 -4.51 -1.44 -16.14
N HIS A 18 -5.05 -1.22 -14.95
CA HIS A 18 -5.02 0.07 -14.27
C HIS A 18 -4.23 0.01 -12.98
N GLN A 19 -3.31 0.96 -12.78
CA GLN A 19 -2.63 1.20 -11.51
C GLN A 19 -3.44 2.20 -10.67
N GLN A 20 -3.53 1.95 -9.37
CA GLN A 20 -4.15 2.86 -8.42
C GLN A 20 -3.34 4.17 -8.36
N PRO A 21 -4.00 5.33 -8.35
CA PRO A 21 -3.32 6.59 -8.10
C PRO A 21 -2.58 6.56 -6.76
N LEU A 22 -1.36 7.11 -6.74
CA LEU A 22 -0.48 7.14 -5.58
C LEU A 22 -1.19 7.73 -4.35
N GLU A 23 -1.86 8.87 -4.52
CA GLU A 23 -2.54 9.59 -3.45
C GLU A 23 -3.64 8.73 -2.81
N ARG A 24 -4.38 7.99 -3.65
CA ARG A 24 -5.43 7.11 -3.16
C ARG A 24 -4.86 5.88 -2.45
N THR A 25 -3.72 5.36 -2.90
CA THR A 25 -3.01 4.28 -2.19
C THR A 25 -2.55 4.73 -0.81
N ILE A 26 -1.98 5.94 -0.69
CA ILE A 26 -1.56 6.51 0.60
C ILE A 26 -2.76 6.69 1.53
N GLU A 27 -3.87 7.23 1.02
CA GLU A 27 -5.11 7.41 1.79
C GLU A 27 -5.63 6.09 2.35
N VAL A 28 -5.77 5.05 1.52
CA VAL A 28 -6.25 3.73 1.94
C VAL A 28 -5.34 3.12 3.01
N ILE A 29 -4.02 3.23 2.86
CA ILE A 29 -3.08 2.72 3.85
C ILE A 29 -3.21 3.49 5.17
N GLY A 30 -3.28 4.83 5.12
CA GLY A 30 -3.46 5.67 6.30
C GLY A 30 -4.75 5.38 7.06
N GLU A 31 -5.87 5.26 6.34
CA GLU A 31 -7.19 4.94 6.93
C GLU A 31 -7.24 3.53 7.55
N SER A 32 -6.45 2.59 7.05
CA SER A 32 -6.44 1.21 7.54
C SER A 32 -5.95 1.08 8.99
N GLY A 33 -5.12 2.03 9.45
CA GLY A 33 -4.42 1.96 10.73
C GLY A 33 -3.61 0.67 10.89
N ALA A 34 -3.12 0.10 9.79
CA ALA A 34 -2.29 -1.10 9.79
C ALA A 34 -0.90 -0.80 10.35
N ASP A 35 -0.36 -1.77 11.08
CA ASP A 35 1.00 -1.74 11.63
C ASP A 35 2.01 -2.32 10.62
N LEU A 36 1.55 -3.18 9.71
CA LEU A 36 2.32 -3.75 8.62
C LEU A 36 1.50 -3.75 7.33
N VAL A 37 2.12 -3.28 6.24
CA VAL A 37 1.47 -3.18 4.93
C VAL A 37 2.30 -3.95 3.90
N GLY A 38 1.67 -4.91 3.23
CA GLY A 38 2.22 -5.60 2.07
C GLY A 38 1.55 -5.09 0.80
N ILE A 39 2.34 -4.55 -0.13
CA ILE A 39 1.86 -4.04 -1.42
C ILE A 39 2.18 -5.07 -2.52
N GLN A 40 1.25 -5.25 -3.46
CA GLN A 40 1.44 -6.08 -4.64
C GLN A 40 1.30 -5.27 -5.92
N GLU A 41 2.00 -5.70 -6.97
CA GLU A 41 1.97 -5.10 -8.31
C GLU A 41 2.36 -3.61 -8.35
N ASN A 42 3.21 -3.20 -7.41
CA ASN A 42 3.78 -1.86 -7.35
C ASN A 42 4.83 -1.60 -8.45
N VAL A 43 5.41 -2.66 -9.03
CA VAL A 43 6.26 -2.58 -10.23
C VAL A 43 5.53 -3.25 -11.38
N ASN A 44 5.26 -2.48 -12.44
CA ASN A 44 4.71 -2.98 -13.69
C ASN A 44 5.57 -2.44 -14.85
N ARG A 45 5.63 -3.13 -16.00
CA ARG A 45 6.39 -2.66 -17.18
C ARG A 45 5.96 -1.28 -17.66
N GLU A 46 4.70 -0.92 -17.45
CA GLU A 46 4.09 0.33 -17.94
C GLU A 46 4.10 1.46 -16.92
N TYR A 47 4.44 1.18 -15.65
CA TYR A 47 4.30 2.12 -14.55
C TYR A 47 5.54 2.15 -13.67
N GLU A 48 5.90 3.34 -13.18
CA GLU A 48 7.00 3.50 -12.24
C GLU A 48 6.65 2.85 -10.88
N ASP A 49 7.70 2.43 -10.17
CA ASP A 49 7.56 1.87 -8.84
C ASP A 49 7.09 2.93 -7.85
N GLN A 50 5.90 2.74 -7.27
CA GLN A 50 5.32 3.67 -6.29
C GLN A 50 5.81 3.43 -4.86
N THR A 51 6.57 2.36 -4.59
CA THR A 51 7.00 2.00 -3.22
C THR A 51 7.77 3.12 -2.52
N PRO A 52 8.76 3.78 -3.15
CA PRO A 52 9.52 4.83 -2.48
C PRO A 52 8.66 6.02 -2.07
N GLU A 53 7.68 6.39 -2.90
CA GLU A 53 6.79 7.52 -2.68
C GLU A 53 5.77 7.20 -1.59
N ILE A 54 5.20 6.00 -1.61
CA ILE A 54 4.30 5.51 -0.54
C ILE A 54 5.04 5.48 0.80
N ALA A 55 6.27 4.96 0.82
CA ALA A 55 7.08 4.86 2.04
C ALA A 55 7.51 6.23 2.62
N LYS A 56 7.64 7.27 1.79
CA LYS A 56 7.93 8.64 2.27
C LYS A 56 6.71 9.34 2.88
N ALA A 57 5.51 8.91 2.50
CA ALA A 57 4.25 9.57 2.86
C ALA A 57 3.58 9.00 4.11
N LEU A 58 4.05 7.84 4.61
CA LEU A 58 3.57 7.13 5.79
C LEU A 58 4.56 7.26 6.94
#